data_AF-A0A960H7L3-F1
#
_entry.id   AF-A0A960H7L3-F1
#
_cell.length_a   1.000
_cell.length_b   1.000
_cell.length_c   1.000
_cell.angle_alpha   90.00
_cell.angle_beta   90.00
_cell.angle_gamma   90.00
#
_symmetry.space_group_name_H-M   'P 1'
#
loop_
_entity.id
_entity.type
_entity.pdbx_description
1 polymer ?
#
loop_
_entity_poly.entity_id
_entity_poly.type
_entity_poly.pdbx_seq_one_letter_code
_entity_poly.pdbx_strand_id
1 'polypeptide(L)' 'STMSHHLTQLRKAGLVLSERRGMNVFHRIRPEALQALCAALDPNCCS' A
#
# COMPACT_ATOMS: atom_id res chain seq x y z
N SER A 1 -11.88 -1.53 -13.32
CA SER A 1 -10.80 -1.43 -12.32
C SER A 1 -10.25 -2.81 -12.04
N THR A 2 -9.02 -3.10 -12.45
CA THR A 2 -8.37 -4.41 -12.21
C THR A 2 -7.47 -4.31 -10.99
N MET A 3 -7.32 -5.42 -10.24
CA MET A 3 -6.44 -5.45 -9.05
C MET A 3 -5.00 -5.01 -9.37
N SER A 4 -4.47 -5.40 -10.54
CA SER A 4 -3.14 -4.98 -11.00
C SER A 4 -3.00 -3.47 -11.16
N HIS A 5 -4.07 -2.79 -11.60
CA HIS A 5 -4.07 -1.33 -11.70
C HIS A 5 -3.95 -0.70 -10.31
N HIS A 6 -4.74 -1.15 -9.33
CA HIS A 6 -4.65 -0.66 -7.96
C HIS A 6 -3.29 -0.92 -7.31
N LEU A 7 -2.74 -2.12 -7.48
CA LEU A 7 -1.40 -2.46 -6.96
C LEU A 7 -0.31 -1.59 -7.56
N THR A 8 -0.43 -1.21 -8.84
CA THR A 8 0.50 -0.28 -9.49
C THR A 8 0.41 1.12 -8.86
N GLN A 9 -0.79 1.62 -8.58
CA GLN A 9 -0.97 2.92 -7.93
C GLN A 9 -0.45 2.90 -6.49
N LEU A 10 -0.77 1.86 -5.72
CA LEU A 10 -0.29 1.70 -4.34
C LEU A 10 1.24 1.57 -4.28
N ARG A 11 1.86 0.91 -5.26
CA ARG A 11 3.33 0.87 -5.38
C ARG A 11 3.90 2.25 -5.67
N LYS A 12 3.31 3.02 -6.58
CA LYS A 12 3.76 4.39 -6.90
C LYS A 12 3.67 5.33 -5.70
N ALA A 13 2.62 5.17 -4.88
CA ALA A 13 2.46 5.92 -3.63
C ALA A 13 3.41 5.48 -2.51
N GLY A 14 4.25 4.45 -2.74
CA GLY A 14 5.18 3.93 -1.74
C GLY A 14 4.52 3.12 -0.62
N LEU A 15 3.26 2.70 -0.78
CA LEU A 15 2.48 1.95 0.22
C LEU A 15 2.68 0.44 0.10
N VAL A 16 3.08 -0.06 -1.07
CA VAL A 16 3.24 -1.49 -1.36
C VAL A 16 4.61 -1.75 -1.98
N LEU A 17 5.29 -2.76 -1.46
CA LEU A 17 6.46 -3.39 -2.06
C LEU A 17 6.03 -4.49 -3.00
N SER A 18 6.78 -4.65 -4.09
CA SER A 18 6.59 -5.75 -5.03
C SER A 18 7.90 -6.51 -5.15
N GLU A 19 7.85 -7.81 -4.94
CA GLU A 19 9.00 -8.71 -5.03
C GLU A 19 8.71 -9.77 -6.09
N ARG A 20 9.58 -9.88 -7.10
CA ARG A 20 9.45 -10.93 -8.12
C ARG A 20 10.13 -12.20 -7.63
N ARG A 21 9.37 -13.29 -7.55
CA ARG A 21 9.86 -14.63 -7.20
C ARG A 21 9.59 -15.58 -8.36
N GLY A 22 10.60 -15.76 -9.21
CA GLY A 22 10.49 -16.52 -10.45
C GLY A 22 9.45 -15.92 -11.40
N MET A 23 8.39 -16.69 -11.67
CA MET A 23 7.29 -16.27 -12.54
C MET A 23 6.23 -15.43 -11.83
N ASN A 24 6.23 -15.38 -10.49
CA ASN A 24 5.21 -14.71 -9.70
C ASN A 24 5.71 -13.39 -9.13
N VAL A 25 4.80 -12.43 -8.96
CA VAL A 25 5.07 -11.18 -8.25
C VAL A 25 4.26 -11.19 -6.96
N PHE A 26 4.96 -11.02 -5.84
CA PHE A 26 4.38 -10.93 -4.52
C PHE A 26 4.31 -9.47 -4.10
N HIS A 27 3.16 -9.06 -3.59
CA HIS A 27 2.94 -7.71 -3.09
C HIS A 27 2.83 -7.74 -1.57
N ARG A 28 3.53 -6.84 -0.88
CA ARG A 28 3.47 -6.67 0.56
C ARG A 28 3.27 -5.21 0.91
N ILE A 29 2.47 -4.95 1.92
CA ILE A 29 2.25 -3.59 2.43
C ILE A 29 3.52 -3.13 3.16
N ARG A 30 3.82 -1.83 3.10
CA ARG A 30 4.82 -1.17 3.96
C ARG A 30 4.13 -0.63 5.21
N PRO A 31 4.26 -1.28 6.38
CA PRO A 31 3.53 -0.88 7.57
C PRO A 31 3.83 0.57 7.98
N GLU A 32 5.08 0.98 7.88
CA GLU A 32 5.52 2.34 8.20
C GLU A 32 4.85 3.41 7.33
N ALA A 33 4.70 3.14 6.03
CA ALA A 33 4.03 4.06 5.10
C ALA A 33 2.51 4.10 5.34
N LEU A 34 1.94 3.00 5.82
CA LEU A 34 0.53 2.92 6.18
C LEU A 34 0.23 3.66 7.49
N GLN A 35 1.18 3.74 8.42
CA GLN A 35 0.96 4.35 9.73
C GLN A 35 0.61 5.83 9.65
N ALA A 36 1.26 6.58 8.75
CA ALA A 36 0.90 7.97 8.46
C ALA A 36 -0.51 8.09 7.89
N LEU A 37 -0.92 7.15 7.03
CA LEU A 37 -2.27 7.12 6.46
C LEU A 37 -3.31 6.76 7.53
N CYS A 38 -3.02 5.80 8.40
CA CYS A 38 -3.89 5.43 9.52
C CYS A 38 -4.09 6.60 10.50
N ALA A 39 -3.03 7.37 10.78
CA ALA A 39 -3.14 8.58 11.59
C ALA A 39 -3.97 9.67 10.91
N ALA A 40 -3.77 9.90 9.60
CA ALA A 40 -4.55 10.88 8.83
C ALA A 40 -6.03 10.48 8.69
N LEU A 41 -6.32 9.18 8.64
CA LEU A 41 -7.66 8.62 8.55
C LEU A 41 -8.24 8.25 9.92
N ASP A 42 -7.57 8.58 11.04
CA ASP A 42 -8.08 8.28 12.36
C ASP A 42 -9.40 9.04 12.55
N PRO A 43 -10.54 8.36 12.69
CA PRO A 43 -11.84 9.00 12.84
C PRO A 43 -11.94 9.82 14.14
N ASN A 44 -10.99 9.66 15.06
CA ASN A 44 -10.89 10.42 16.30
C ASN A 44 -9.86 11.55 16.23
N CYS A 45 -9.25 11.84 15.07
CA CYS A 45 -8.19 12.87 14.99
C CYS A 45 -8.69 14.31 15.24
N CYS A 46 -10.01 14.54 15.20
CA CYS A 46 -10.66 15.84 15.33
C CYS A 46 -11.66 15.93 16.50
N SER A 47 -11.55 15.09 17.53
CA SER A 47 -12.38 15.17 18.74
C SER A 47 -11.85 16.20 19.74
#